data_AF-A0A1J3JLA7-F1
#
_entry.id   AF-A0A1J3JLA7-F1
#
_cell.length_a   1.000
_cell.length_b   1.000
_cell.length_c   1.000
_cell.angle_alpha   90.00
_cell.angle_beta   90.00
_cell.angle_gamma   90.00
#
_symmetry.space_group_name_H-M   'P 1'
#
loop_
_entity.id
_entity.type
_entity.pdbx_description
1 polymer ?
#
loop_
_entity_poly.entity_id
_entity_poly.type
_entity_poly.pdbx_seq_one_letter_code
_entity_poly.pdbx_strand_id
1 'polypeptide(L)'
;DKLVLASLEKYILVNRTRLTRAISDTPAMLHLVNLYSLCRSLQNERYQISYSLEAERIIFHLLNDYEWDLGSFDIHLESLKWLFQQESISKSLTYQIQNISRNNLIGNEVH
;
A
#
# COMPACT_ATOMS: atom_id res chain seq x y z
N ASP A 1 -16.48 9.24 -4.71
CA ASP A 1 -15.53 8.21 -4.19
C ASP A 1 -15.63 7.86 -2.70
N LYS A 2 -16.57 8.43 -1.92
CA LYS A 2 -16.72 8.07 -0.49
C LYS A 2 -17.31 6.66 -0.27
N LEU A 3 -18.25 6.25 -1.12
CA LEU A 3 -18.82 4.91 -1.11
C LEU A 3 -17.80 3.83 -1.52
N VAL A 4 -16.83 4.21 -2.36
CA VAL A 4 -15.76 3.32 -2.81
C VAL A 4 -14.86 2.97 -1.63
N LEU A 5 -14.37 3.98 -0.89
CA LEU A 5 -13.54 3.76 0.30
C LEU A 5 -14.26 2.92 1.36
N ALA A 6 -15.52 3.24 1.68
CA ALA A 6 -16.29 2.48 2.66
C ALA A 6 -16.52 1.01 2.23
N SER A 7 -16.78 0.78 0.94
CA SER A 7 -16.93 -0.58 0.40
C SER A 7 -15.61 -1.35 0.44
N LEU A 8 -14.50 -0.67 0.17
CA LEU A 8 -13.16 -1.23 0.22
C LEU A 8 -12.75 -1.60 1.65
N GLU A 9 -13.01 -0.71 2.61
CA GLU A 9 -12.78 -0.98 4.03
C GLU A 9 -13.60 -2.18 4.50
N LYS A 10 -14.87 -2.26 4.11
CA LYS A 10 -15.71 -3.43 4.40
C LYS A 10 -15.13 -4.70 3.80
N TYR A 11 -14.67 -4.67 2.54
CA TYR A 11 -14.02 -5.81 1.91
C TYR A 11 -12.77 -6.27 2.68
N ILE A 12 -11.91 -5.33 3.08
CA ILE A 12 -10.70 -5.61 3.86
C ILE A 12 -11.06 -6.28 5.20
N LEU A 13 -12.02 -5.70 5.93
CA LEU A 13 -12.44 -6.21 7.23
C LEU A 13 -13.06 -7.61 7.15
N VAL A 14 -13.93 -7.86 6.16
CA VAL A 14 -14.55 -9.18 5.96
C VAL A 14 -13.50 -10.23 5.58
N ASN A 15 -12.48 -9.86 4.82
CA ASN A 15 -11.44 -10.78 4.36
C ASN A 15 -10.18 -10.77 5.22
N ARG A 16 -10.17 -10.10 6.39
CA ARG A 16 -8.97 -9.87 7.20
C ARG A 16 -8.14 -11.13 7.43
N THR A 17 -8.78 -12.25 7.77
CA THR A 17 -8.10 -13.51 8.08
C THR A 17 -7.47 -14.16 6.85
N ARG A 18 -8.05 -13.93 5.67
CA ARG A 18 -7.48 -14.38 4.40
C ARG A 18 -6.33 -13.46 3.99
N LEU A 19 -6.50 -12.14 4.17
CA LEU A 19 -5.46 -11.17 3.84
C LEU A 19 -4.20 -11.38 4.70
N THR A 20 -4.34 -11.61 6.00
CA THR A 20 -3.19 -11.82 6.91
C THR A 20 -2.62 -13.23 6.93
N ARG A 21 -3.22 -14.20 6.21
CA ARG A 21 -2.74 -15.59 6.16
C ARG A 21 -2.37 -16.07 4.76
N ALA A 22 -2.96 -15.49 3.72
CA ALA A 22 -3.06 -16.14 2.42
C ALA A 22 -2.78 -15.22 1.22
N ILE A 23 -2.15 -14.06 1.40
CA ILE A 23 -1.65 -13.33 0.22
C ILE A 23 -0.22 -13.77 -0.06
N SER A 24 -0.12 -14.92 -0.74
CA SER A 24 1.06 -15.29 -1.53
C SER A 24 1.04 -14.67 -2.94
N ASP A 25 -0.07 -14.04 -3.32
CA ASP A 25 -0.22 -13.33 -4.61
C ASP A 25 0.10 -11.84 -4.45
N THR A 26 1.39 -11.51 -4.49
CA THR A 26 1.93 -10.15 -4.47
C THR A 26 1.16 -9.15 -5.36
N PRO A 27 0.68 -9.52 -6.58
CA PRO A 27 -0.08 -8.60 -7.43
C PRO A 27 -1.43 -8.15 -6.87
N ALA A 28 -2.23 -9.08 -6.31
CA ALA A 28 -3.54 -8.76 -5.78
C ALA A 28 -3.42 -7.90 -4.52
N MET A 29 -2.39 -8.16 -3.70
CA MET A 29 -2.03 -7.33 -2.57
C MET A 29 -1.77 -5.89 -2.98
N LEU A 30 -0.89 -5.69 -3.97
CA LEU A 30 -0.45 -4.37 -4.38
C LEU A 30 -1.58 -3.57 -5.03
N HIS A 31 -2.45 -4.20 -5.80
CA HIS A 31 -3.67 -3.55 -6.29
C HIS A 31 -4.58 -3.09 -5.15
N LEU A 32 -4.77 -3.92 -4.12
CA LEU A 32 -5.59 -3.57 -2.96
C LEU A 32 -4.99 -2.37 -2.20
N VAL A 33 -3.68 -2.39 -1.97
CA VAL A 33 -2.94 -1.28 -1.33
C VAL A 33 -3.05 -0.01 -2.16
N ASN A 34 -2.76 -0.08 -3.46
CA ASN A 34 -2.78 1.07 -4.38
C ASN A 34 -4.19 1.70 -4.43
N LEU A 35 -5.23 0.88 -4.55
CA LEU A 35 -6.61 1.38 -4.55
C LEU A 35 -7.00 2.02 -3.21
N TYR A 36 -6.63 1.39 -2.09
CA TYR A 36 -6.93 1.92 -0.76
C TYR A 36 -6.25 3.26 -0.52
N SER A 37 -4.94 3.32 -0.74
CA SER A 37 -4.14 4.54 -0.57
C SER A 37 -4.54 5.65 -1.53
N LEU A 38 -4.91 5.34 -2.78
CA LEU A 38 -5.46 6.33 -3.71
C LEU A 38 -6.80 6.89 -3.21
N CYS A 39 -7.70 6.03 -2.76
CA CYS A 39 -8.97 6.50 -2.20
C CYS A 39 -8.76 7.37 -0.96
N ARG A 40 -7.72 7.09 -0.17
CA ARG A 40 -7.33 7.87 1.02
C ARG A 40 -6.69 9.20 0.66
N SER A 41 -5.80 9.24 -0.33
CA SER A 41 -5.14 10.48 -0.76
C SER A 41 -6.11 11.50 -1.37
N LEU A 42 -7.18 11.02 -2.00
CA LEU A 42 -8.23 11.86 -2.59
C LEU A 42 -9.26 12.38 -1.56
N GLN A 43 -9.24 11.90 -0.31
CA GLN A 43 -10.13 12.46 0.72
C GLN A 43 -9.55 13.80 1.21
N ASN A 44 -10.31 14.86 0.99
CA ASN A 44 -10.02 16.18 1.56
C ASN A 44 -10.20 16.12 3.09
N GLU A 45 -9.20 16.57 3.86
CA GLU A 45 -9.22 16.61 5.34
C GLU A 45 -10.46 17.33 5.92
N ARG A 46 -11.14 18.14 5.09
CA ARG A 46 -12.37 18.86 5.42
C ARG A 46 -13.62 17.97 5.54
N TYR A 47 -13.59 16.71 5.09
CA TYR A 47 -14.74 15.81 5.15
C TYR A 47 -14.71 14.92 6.41
N GLN A 48 -15.72 15.08 7.26
CA GLN A 48 -15.97 14.35 8.52
C GLN A 48 -16.31 12.84 8.34
N ILE A 49 -15.62 12.11 7.48
CA ILE A 49 -15.87 10.67 7.35
C ILE A 49 -14.87 9.93 8.21
N SER A 50 -15.38 9.18 9.18
CA SER A 50 -14.59 8.17 9.89
C SER A 50 -14.18 7.08 8.92
N TYR A 51 -12.90 7.03 8.60
CA TYR A 51 -12.27 5.87 7.96
C TYR A 51 -12.04 4.77 9.01
N SER A 52 -11.95 3.54 8.54
CA SER A 52 -11.68 2.40 9.41
C SER A 52 -10.19 2.29 9.71
N LEU A 53 -9.79 2.70 10.92
CA LEU A 53 -8.44 2.50 11.42
C LEU A 53 -8.01 1.02 11.40
N GLU A 54 -8.96 0.11 11.59
CA GLU A 54 -8.68 -1.33 11.55
C GLU A 54 -8.39 -1.83 10.13
N ALA A 55 -9.12 -1.32 9.12
CA ALA A 55 -8.81 -1.62 7.73
C ALA A 55 -7.41 -1.09 7.35
N GLU A 56 -7.06 0.11 7.82
CA GLU A 56 -5.75 0.72 7.61
C GLU A 56 -4.63 -0.13 8.23
N ARG A 57 -4.80 -0.60 9.48
CA ARG A 57 -3.83 -1.49 10.12
C ARG A 57 -3.57 -2.77 9.34
N ILE A 58 -4.61 -3.36 8.75
CA ILE A 58 -4.46 -4.55 7.90
C ILE A 58 -3.63 -4.20 6.67
N ILE A 59 -3.88 -3.06 6.01
CA ILE A 59 -3.09 -2.59 4.86
C ILE A 59 -1.62 -2.39 5.23
N PHE A 60 -1.34 -1.77 6.38
CA PHE A 60 0.04 -1.56 6.83
C PHE A 60 0.75 -2.85 7.21
N HIS A 61 0.05 -3.78 7.84
CA HIS A 61 0.58 -5.11 8.11
C HIS A 61 0.93 -5.85 6.82
N LEU A 62 0.10 -5.75 5.78
CA LEU A 62 0.42 -6.32 4.46
C LEU A 62 1.74 -5.77 3.89
N LEU A 63 2.00 -4.48 4.07
CA LEU A 63 3.24 -3.85 3.58
C LEU A 63 4.47 -4.14 4.43
N ASN A 64 4.30 -4.39 5.72
CA ASN A 64 5.43 -4.64 6.63
C ASN A 64 5.84 -6.11 6.70
N ASP A 65 4.88 -7.02 6.58
CA ASP A 65 5.09 -8.44 6.89
C ASP A 65 5.30 -9.30 5.63
N TYR A 66 4.94 -8.79 4.45
CA TYR A 66 5.10 -9.50 3.18
C TYR A 66 6.17 -8.86 2.32
N GLU A 67 6.91 -9.68 1.58
CA GLU A 67 7.78 -9.19 0.53
C GLU A 67 6.94 -8.65 -0.64
N TRP A 68 7.16 -7.38 -0.96
CA TRP A 68 6.63 -6.72 -2.13
C TRP A 68 7.76 -6.00 -2.85
N ASP A 69 7.53 -5.64 -4.10
CA ASP A 69 8.49 -4.87 -4.87
C ASP A 69 7.80 -3.63 -5.42
N LEU A 70 8.22 -2.48 -4.89
CA LEU A 70 7.74 -1.17 -5.31
C LEU A 70 8.15 -0.89 -6.77
N GLY A 71 9.25 -1.47 -7.26
CA GLY A 71 9.80 -1.20 -8.58
C GLY A 71 9.11 -1.95 -9.73
N SER A 72 8.38 -3.03 -9.45
CA SER A 72 7.71 -3.86 -10.47
C SER A 72 6.22 -3.54 -10.67
N PHE A 73 5.64 -2.66 -9.85
CA PHE A 73 4.21 -2.33 -9.93
C PHE A 73 3.98 -0.87 -10.30
N ASP A 74 3.01 -0.65 -11.20
CA ASP A 74 2.53 0.68 -11.57
C ASP A 74 1.62 1.22 -10.45
N ILE A 75 2.23 1.90 -9.49
CA ILE A 75 1.54 2.51 -8.35
C ILE A 75 1.23 3.97 -8.67
N HIS A 76 -0.02 4.37 -8.40
CA HIS A 76 -0.45 5.73 -8.70
C HIS A 76 0.30 6.73 -7.81
N LEU A 77 0.75 7.86 -8.38
CA LEU A 77 1.58 8.84 -7.66
C LEU A 77 0.92 9.34 -6.36
N GLU A 78 -0.38 9.65 -6.40
CA GLU A 78 -1.11 10.10 -5.20
C GLU A 78 -1.28 9.01 -4.14
N SER A 79 -1.33 7.73 -4.55
CA SER A 79 -1.29 6.60 -3.61
C SER A 79 0.07 6.57 -2.91
N LEU A 80 1.15 6.69 -3.69
CA LEU A 80 2.51 6.67 -3.18
C LEU A 80 2.76 7.82 -2.20
N LYS A 81 2.38 9.05 -2.54
CA LYS A 81 2.49 10.21 -1.65
C LYS A 81 1.83 9.97 -0.30
N TRP A 82 0.61 9.41 -0.31
CA TRP A 82 -0.09 9.11 0.93
C TRP A 82 0.60 8.02 1.74
N LEU A 83 1.10 6.95 1.10
CA LEU A 83 1.86 5.90 1.79
C LEU A 83 3.13 6.45 2.48
N PHE A 84 3.85 7.37 1.83
CA PHE A 84 5.05 8.01 2.40
C PHE A 84 4.76 8.95 3.58
N GLN A 85 3.50 9.31 3.82
CA GLN A 85 3.09 10.06 5.01
C GLN A 85 2.85 9.16 6.23
N GLN A 86 2.82 7.83 6.06
CA GLN A 86 2.46 6.89 7.11
C GLN A 86 3.70 6.37 7.84
N GLU A 87 3.87 6.80 9.09
CA GLU A 87 5.01 6.42 9.94
C GLU A 87 5.12 4.89 10.14
N SER A 88 3.98 4.22 10.24
CA SER A 88 3.83 2.78 10.50
C SER A 88 4.49 1.87 9.46
N ILE A 89 4.69 2.35 8.23
CA ILE A 89 5.27 1.59 7.11
C ILE A 89 6.58 2.21 6.59
N SER A 90 7.07 3.26 7.25
CA SER A 90 8.27 4.00 6.85
C SER A 90 9.50 3.10 6.66
N LYS A 91 9.69 2.10 7.54
CA LYS A 91 10.78 1.12 7.45
C LYS A 91 10.67 0.26 6.19
N SER A 92 9.48 -0.26 5.89
CA SER A 92 9.23 -1.07 4.69
C SER A 92 9.45 -0.25 3.42
N LEU A 93 8.91 0.97 3.36
CA LEU A 93 9.11 1.89 2.23
C LEU A 93 10.59 2.26 2.02
N THR A 94 11.34 2.49 3.11
CA THR A 94 12.78 2.76 3.03
C THR A 94 13.54 1.58 2.45
N TYR A 95 13.19 0.36 2.88
CA TYR A 95 13.78 -0.86 2.33
C TYR A 95 13.51 -0.99 0.82
N GLN A 96 12.28 -0.69 0.37
CA GLN A 96 11.93 -0.68 -1.05
C GLN A 96 12.78 0.31 -1.86
N ILE A 97 12.94 1.55 -1.38
CA ILE A 97 13.79 2.56 -2.04
C ILE A 97 15.24 2.08 -2.13
N GLN A 98 15.76 1.49 -1.06
CA GLN A 98 17.11 0.93 -1.04
C GLN A 98 17.25 -0.22 -2.04
N ASN A 99 16.23 -1.06 -2.18
CA ASN A 99 16.22 -2.17 -3.12
C ASN A 99 16.21 -1.66 -4.57
N ILE A 100 15.33 -0.71 -4.90
CA ILE A 100 15.29 -0.05 -6.20
C ILE A 100 16.64 0.58 -6.53
N SER A 101 17.22 1.33 -5.60
CA SER A 101 18.54 1.96 -5.78
C SER A 101 19.63 0.94 -6.09
N ARG A 102 19.67 -0.17 -5.36
CA ARG A 102 20.64 -1.26 -5.58
C ARG A 102 20.44 -1.92 -6.96
N ASN A 103 19.20 -2.20 -7.34
CA ASN A 103 18.90 -2.83 -8.64
C ASN A 103 19.21 -1.91 -9.82
N ASN A 104 19.01 -0.59 -9.67
CA ASN A 104 19.36 0.41 -10.69
C ASN A 104 20.87 0.64 -10.81
N LEU A 105 21.64 0.46 -9.72
CA LEU A 105 23.11 0.56 -9.76
C LEU A 105 23.74 -0.61 -10.51
N ILE A 106 23.21 -1.83 -10.33
CA ILE A 106 23.69 -3.04 -11.01
C ILE A 106 23.45 -2.98 -12.53
N GLY A 107 22.39 -2.27 -12.97
CA GLY A 107 22.09 -2.08 -14.40
C GLY A 107 23.07 -1.15 -15.15
N ASN A 108 23.95 -0.43 -14.46
CA ASN A 108 24.88 0.54 -15.06
C ASN A 108 26.32 0.03 -15.21
N GLU A 109 26.62 -1.23 -14.86
CA GLU A 109 27.98 -1.80 -14.99
C GLU A 109 28.21 -2.66 -16.25
N VAL A 110 27.28 -2.65 -17.21
CA VAL A 110 27.47 -3.30 -18.52
C VAL A 110 27.29 -2.27 -19.63
N HIS A 111 28.29 -1.41 -19.82
CA HIS A 111 28.59 -0.78 -21.10
C HIS A 111 30.07 -0.42 -21.21
#